data_AF-A0A957T0M8-F1
#
_entry.id   AF-A0A957T0M8-F1
#
_cell.length_a   1.000
_cell.length_b   1.000
_cell.length_c   1.000
_cell.angle_alpha   90.00
_cell.angle_beta   90.00
_cell.angle_gamma   90.00
#
_symmetry.space_group_name_H-M   'P 1'
#
loop_
_entity.id
_entity.type
_entity.pdbx_description
1 polymer ?
#
loop_
_entity_poly.entity_id
_entity_poly.type
_entity_poly.pdbx_seq_one_letter_code
_entity_poly.pdbx_strand_id
1 'polypeptide(L)'
;MRIHFVLISEGSSDDGLIPHLETLCIKCGATEVTGIAPDLRRLPQHVGHSVVDKLRVVLQLEPQANLVFIHRDADSPQAQSRYDEIAEAVVACELQKQWVAIVPIQETEAWLLLDEDAIKQVAGKPGSKVNLMLPSAATIESINNPKEM
;
A
#
# COMPACT_ATOMS: atom_id res chain seq x y z
N MET A 1 -7.89 -20.53 -12.72
CA MET A 1 -8.22 -20.55 -11.27
C MET A 1 -8.89 -19.23 -10.93
N ARG A 2 -9.99 -19.25 -10.15
CA ARG A 2 -10.66 -18.03 -9.70
C ARG A 2 -10.03 -17.54 -8.40
N ILE A 3 -9.63 -16.27 -8.36
CA ILE A 3 -9.07 -15.62 -7.17
C ILE A 3 -10.08 -14.61 -6.65
N HIS A 4 -10.43 -14.74 -5.38
CA HIS A 4 -11.11 -13.69 -4.63
C HIS A 4 -10.15 -13.28 -3.53
N PHE A 5 -9.55 -12.11 -3.64
CA PHE A 5 -8.59 -11.65 -2.66
C PHE A 5 -9.14 -10.51 -1.82
N VAL A 6 -8.64 -10.41 -0.60
CA VAL A 6 -8.83 -9.25 0.25
C VAL A 6 -7.49 -8.56 0.48
N LEU A 7 -7.48 -7.23 0.40
CA LEU A 7 -6.33 -6.38 0.70
C LEU A 7 -6.50 -5.79 2.09
N ILE A 8 -5.46 -5.94 2.91
CA ILE A 8 -5.32 -5.28 4.20
C ILE A 8 -4.21 -4.25 4.05
N SER A 9 -4.51 -3.00 4.37
CA SER A 9 -3.62 -1.86 4.19
C SER A 9 -3.52 -0.99 5.43
N GLU A 10 -2.57 -0.05 5.45
CA GLU A 10 -2.43 0.93 6.51
C GLU A 10 -3.50 2.01 6.43
N GLY A 11 -3.67 2.54 5.22
CA GLY A 11 -4.59 3.61 4.89
C GLY A 11 -5.42 3.30 3.66
N SER A 12 -6.48 4.09 3.47
CA SER A 12 -7.38 3.95 2.32
C SER A 12 -6.77 4.43 0.99
N SER A 13 -5.61 5.09 1.02
CA SER A 13 -4.83 5.39 -0.19
C SER A 13 -4.41 4.11 -0.92
N ASP A 14 -4.11 3.07 -0.14
CA ASP A 14 -3.54 1.82 -0.63
C ASP A 14 -4.60 0.97 -1.35
N ASP A 15 -5.89 1.29 -1.19
CA ASP A 15 -7.00 0.67 -1.94
C ASP A 15 -6.79 0.81 -3.46
N GLY A 16 -6.04 1.83 -3.89
CA GLY A 16 -5.58 2.00 -5.27
C GLY A 16 -4.72 0.85 -5.81
N LEU A 17 -4.18 -0.02 -4.95
CA LEU A 17 -3.44 -1.22 -5.37
C LEU A 17 -4.35 -2.31 -5.94
N ILE A 18 -5.66 -2.31 -5.65
CA ILE A 18 -6.59 -3.38 -6.05
C ILE A 18 -6.51 -3.67 -7.56
N PRO A 19 -6.66 -2.69 -8.48
CA PRO A 19 -6.62 -2.97 -9.92
C PRO A 19 -5.26 -3.51 -10.39
N HIS A 20 -4.18 -3.12 -9.73
CA HIS A 20 -2.83 -3.60 -10.02
C HIS A 20 -2.66 -5.06 -9.59
N LEU A 21 -3.16 -5.42 -8.40
CA LEU A 21 -3.14 -6.77 -7.88
C LEU A 21 -4.06 -7.71 -8.67
N GLU A 22 -5.22 -7.24 -9.12
CA GLU A 22 -6.10 -7.97 -10.04
C GLU A 22 -5.38 -8.29 -11.35
N THR A 23 -4.74 -7.29 -11.94
CA THR A 23 -3.93 -7.44 -13.17
C THR A 23 -2.78 -8.43 -12.97
N LEU A 24 -2.08 -8.34 -11.83
CA LEU A 24 -0.98 -9.25 -11.50
C LEU A 24 -1.47 -10.70 -11.38
N CYS A 25 -2.58 -10.93 -10.68
CA CYS A 25 -3.19 -12.25 -10.54
C CYS A 25 -3.55 -12.86 -11.90
N ILE A 26 -4.14 -12.08 -12.82
CA ILE A 26 -4.44 -12.53 -14.20
C ILE A 26 -3.14 -12.89 -14.94
N LYS A 27 -2.11 -12.04 -14.86
CA LYS A 27 -0.81 -12.30 -15.49
C LYS A 27 -0.13 -13.57 -14.94
N CYS A 28 -0.38 -13.89 -13.67
CA CYS A 28 0.09 -15.12 -13.03
C CYS A 28 -0.79 -16.35 -13.32
N GLY A 29 -1.82 -16.24 -14.17
CA GLY A 29 -2.63 -17.37 -14.65
C GLY A 29 -3.99 -17.54 -13.98
N ALA A 30 -4.45 -16.56 -13.19
CA ALA A 30 -5.85 -16.54 -12.77
C ALA A 30 -6.77 -16.34 -13.99
N THR A 31 -7.93 -16.99 -13.96
CA THR A 31 -8.94 -16.90 -15.02
C THR A 31 -9.98 -15.82 -14.74
N GLU A 32 -10.18 -15.51 -13.47
CA GLU A 32 -11.10 -14.50 -12.96
C GLU A 32 -10.55 -14.02 -11.62
N VAL A 33 -10.57 -12.71 -11.40
CA VAL A 33 -10.07 -12.09 -10.17
C VAL A 33 -11.07 -11.06 -9.67
N THR A 34 -11.28 -11.03 -8.37
CA THR A 34 -12.02 -9.96 -7.68
C THR A 34 -11.23 -9.57 -6.45
N GLY A 35 -10.90 -8.29 -6.33
CA GLY A 35 -10.26 -7.72 -5.15
C GLY A 35 -11.20 -6.84 -4.34
N ILE A 36 -11.04 -6.86 -3.02
CA ILE A 36 -11.76 -5.96 -2.10
C ILE A 36 -10.84 -5.48 -0.97
N ALA A 37 -11.05 -4.25 -0.51
CA ALA A 37 -10.49 -3.71 0.73
C ALA A 37 -11.65 -3.16 1.58
N PRO A 38 -12.10 -3.89 2.61
CA PRO A 38 -13.18 -3.40 3.47
C PRO A 38 -12.76 -2.14 4.24
N ASP A 39 -13.59 -1.08 4.18
CA ASP A 39 -13.33 0.13 4.97
C ASP A 39 -13.65 -0.11 6.47
N LEU A 40 -12.62 -0.49 7.21
CA LEU A 40 -12.71 -0.82 8.64
C LEU A 40 -13.15 0.37 9.51
N ARG A 41 -13.00 1.61 9.02
CA ARG A 41 -13.42 2.83 9.76
C ARG A 41 -14.93 2.97 9.83
N ARG A 42 -15.66 2.26 8.97
CA ARG A 42 -17.14 2.28 8.92
C ARG A 42 -17.78 1.24 9.85
N LEU A 43 -16.97 0.43 10.52
CA LEU A 43 -17.46 -0.55 11.48
C LEU A 43 -17.89 0.14 12.78
N PRO A 44 -18.91 -0.40 13.46
CA PRO A 44 -19.41 0.17 14.72
C PRO A 44 -18.39 0.07 15.87
N GLN A 45 -17.50 -0.93 15.82
CA GLN A 45 -16.41 -1.09 16.77
C GLN A 45 -15.10 -0.65 16.13
N HIS A 46 -14.30 0.10 16.89
CA HIS A 46 -12.98 0.52 16.47
C HIS A 46 -12.07 -0.70 16.30
N VAL A 47 -11.45 -0.80 15.12
CA VAL A 47 -10.44 -1.82 14.83
C VAL A 47 -9.07 -1.21 15.10
N GLY A 48 -8.23 -1.93 15.84
CA GLY A 48 -6.86 -1.51 16.11
C GLY A 48 -6.02 -1.35 14.85
N HIS A 49 -4.90 -0.65 14.98
CA HIS A 49 -4.02 -0.34 13.85
C HIS A 49 -3.08 -1.48 13.45
N SER A 50 -2.93 -2.51 14.30
CA SER A 50 -2.01 -3.62 14.04
C SER A 50 -2.49 -4.52 12.90
N VAL A 51 -1.55 -5.21 12.24
CA VAL A 51 -1.88 -6.21 11.21
C VAL A 51 -2.79 -7.30 11.78
N VAL A 52 -2.54 -7.73 13.03
CA VAL A 52 -3.35 -8.73 13.73
C VAL A 52 -4.81 -8.29 13.88
N ASP A 53 -5.04 -7.07 14.36
CA ASP A 53 -6.39 -6.56 14.59
C ASP A 53 -7.18 -6.48 13.28
N LYS A 54 -6.54 -5.96 12.23
CA LYS A 54 -7.13 -5.87 10.90
C LYS A 54 -7.41 -7.24 10.31
N LEU A 55 -6.46 -8.17 10.39
CA LEU A 55 -6.58 -9.52 9.83
C LEU A 55 -7.75 -10.28 10.46
N ARG A 56 -7.92 -10.23 11.78
CA ARG A 56 -9.06 -10.88 12.46
C ARG A 56 -10.41 -10.39 11.95
N VAL A 57 -10.57 -9.07 11.81
CA VAL A 57 -11.82 -8.47 11.39
C VAL A 57 -12.08 -8.72 9.91
N VAL A 58 -11.08 -8.53 9.06
CA VAL A 58 -11.20 -8.71 7.62
C VAL A 58 -11.55 -10.15 7.24
N LEU A 59 -10.99 -11.14 7.93
CA LEU A 59 -11.34 -12.55 7.69
C LEU A 59 -12.79 -12.90 8.07
N GLN A 60 -13.40 -12.13 8.98
CA GLN A 60 -14.82 -12.28 9.31
C GLN A 60 -15.72 -11.59 8.28
N LEU A 61 -15.29 -10.45 7.74
CA LEU A 61 -16.02 -9.71 6.70
C LEU A 61 -15.97 -10.42 5.35
N GLU A 62 -14.80 -10.95 4.99
CA GLU A 62 -14.53 -11.62 3.72
C GLU A 62 -14.14 -13.09 3.90
N PRO A 63 -15.02 -13.94 4.45
CA PRO A 63 -14.69 -15.34 4.75
C PRO A 63 -14.43 -16.17 3.49
N GLN A 64 -14.99 -15.75 2.35
CA GLN A 64 -14.86 -16.40 1.04
C GLN A 64 -13.58 -16.03 0.29
N ALA A 65 -12.81 -15.03 0.76
CA ALA A 65 -11.53 -14.71 0.15
C ALA A 65 -10.61 -15.93 0.21
N ASN A 66 -9.93 -16.25 -0.88
CA ASN A 66 -8.99 -17.38 -0.96
C ASN A 66 -7.52 -16.94 -1.02
N LEU A 67 -7.28 -15.62 -1.07
CA LEU A 67 -5.97 -14.99 -1.02
C LEU A 67 -6.04 -13.72 -0.17
N VAL A 68 -5.01 -13.47 0.63
CA VAL A 68 -4.89 -12.26 1.46
C VAL A 68 -3.64 -11.50 1.05
N PHE A 69 -3.78 -10.27 0.58
CA PHE A 69 -2.67 -9.35 0.42
C PHE A 69 -2.54 -8.49 1.66
N ILE A 70 -1.32 -8.36 2.20
CA ILE A 70 -1.05 -7.62 3.43
C ILE A 70 -0.01 -6.55 3.11
N HIS A 71 -0.46 -5.30 3.12
CA HIS A 71 0.36 -4.12 2.83
C HIS A 71 0.86 -3.48 4.14
N ARG A 72 2.18 -3.26 4.22
CA ARG A 72 2.84 -2.47 5.26
C ARG A 72 4.00 -1.71 4.65
N ASP A 73 3.99 -0.40 4.82
CA ASP A 73 5.12 0.45 4.44
C ASP A 73 6.33 0.12 5.31
N ALA A 74 7.49 0.05 4.66
CA ALA A 74 8.75 -0.03 5.37
C ALA A 74 9.13 1.36 5.88
N ASP A 75 9.37 1.47 7.18
CA ASP A 75 9.90 2.70 7.78
C ASP A 75 11.42 2.86 7.54
N SER A 76 12.04 1.91 6.84
CA SER A 76 13.48 1.89 6.57
C SER A 76 13.80 1.14 5.27
N PRO A 77 15.01 1.33 4.70
CA PRO A 77 15.46 0.55 3.54
C PRO A 77 15.50 -0.97 3.77
N GLN A 78 15.41 -1.42 5.03
CA GLN A 78 15.35 -2.83 5.39
C GLN A 78 13.90 -3.23 5.67
N ALA A 79 13.30 -3.96 4.74
CA ALA A 79 11.91 -4.43 4.83
C ALA A 79 11.70 -5.62 5.77
N GLN A 80 12.78 -6.24 6.29
CA GLN A 80 12.69 -7.51 7.01
C GLN A 80 11.79 -7.42 8.25
N SER A 81 11.86 -6.32 9.02
CA SER A 81 11.02 -6.14 10.21
C SER A 81 9.53 -6.11 9.88
N ARG A 82 9.13 -5.60 8.70
CA ARG A 82 7.74 -5.62 8.23
C ARG A 82 7.32 -7.02 7.77
N TYR A 83 8.19 -7.76 7.09
CA TYR A 83 7.92 -9.15 6.76
C TYR A 83 7.74 -10.01 8.02
N ASP A 84 8.58 -9.82 9.02
CA ASP A 84 8.50 -10.52 10.31
C ASP A 84 7.19 -10.17 11.04
N GLU A 85 6.83 -8.88 11.11
CA GLU A 85 5.56 -8.41 11.67
C GLU A 85 4.35 -9.07 10.99
N ILE A 86 4.34 -9.13 9.65
CA ILE A 86 3.26 -9.78 8.89
C ILE A 86 3.22 -11.28 9.19
N ALA A 87 4.38 -11.95 9.20
CA ALA A 87 4.46 -13.39 9.47
C ALA A 87 3.99 -13.73 10.89
N GLU A 88 4.38 -12.95 11.88
CA GLU A 88 3.90 -13.08 13.26
C GLU A 88 2.38 -12.89 13.34
N ALA A 89 1.83 -11.92 12.62
CA ALA A 89 0.39 -11.67 12.59
C ALA A 89 -0.40 -12.82 11.96
N VAL A 90 0.13 -13.38 10.86
CA VAL A 90 -0.40 -14.57 10.18
C VAL A 90 -0.44 -15.76 11.14
N VAL A 91 0.64 -15.99 11.89
CA VAL A 91 0.70 -17.05 12.91
C VAL A 91 -0.29 -16.79 14.05
N ALA A 92 -0.34 -15.57 14.58
CA ALA A 92 -1.21 -15.20 15.69
C ALA A 92 -2.72 -15.25 15.33
N CYS A 93 -3.05 -15.18 14.04
CA CYS A 93 -4.40 -15.34 13.53
C CYS A 93 -4.69 -16.75 12.99
N GLU A 94 -3.72 -17.66 13.08
CA GLU A 94 -3.80 -19.03 12.56
C GLU A 94 -4.28 -19.07 11.10
N LEU A 95 -3.83 -18.11 10.29
CA LEU A 95 -4.35 -17.92 8.93
C LEU A 95 -4.03 -19.13 8.04
N GLN A 96 -5.08 -19.86 7.65
CA GLN A 96 -4.97 -21.03 6.75
C GLN A 96 -5.05 -20.68 5.26
N LYS A 97 -5.43 -19.43 4.93
CA LYS A 97 -5.57 -18.98 3.53
C LYS A 97 -4.20 -18.64 2.96
N GLN A 98 -4.08 -18.68 1.63
CA GLN A 98 -2.89 -18.18 0.94
C GLN A 98 -2.73 -16.68 1.23
N TRP A 99 -1.50 -16.22 1.39
CA TRP A 99 -1.21 -14.82 1.67
C TRP A 99 0.07 -14.36 0.99
N VAL A 100 0.14 -13.06 0.73
CA VAL A 100 1.30 -12.39 0.14
C VAL A 100 1.52 -11.07 0.87
N ALA A 101 2.73 -10.87 1.37
CA ALA A 101 3.16 -9.59 1.92
C ALA A 101 3.52 -8.62 0.78
N ILE A 102 3.07 -7.38 0.92
CA ILE A 102 3.42 -6.25 0.05
C ILE A 102 4.11 -5.22 0.95
N VAL A 103 5.43 -5.12 0.85
CA VAL A 103 6.22 -4.18 1.66
C VAL A 103 6.95 -3.23 0.72
N PRO A 104 6.38 -2.06 0.39
CA PRO A 104 7.12 -1.05 -0.36
C PRO A 104 8.28 -0.53 0.52
N ILE A 105 9.47 -0.49 -0.07
CA ILE A 105 10.71 -0.11 0.62
C ILE A 105 11.05 1.37 0.43
N GLN A 106 10.64 1.92 -0.72
CA GLN A 106 10.90 3.30 -1.08
C GLN A 106 9.65 3.85 -1.75
N GLU A 107 9.07 4.89 -1.15
CA GLU A 107 7.98 5.64 -1.77
C GLU A 107 8.55 6.52 -2.89
N THR A 108 7.91 6.50 -4.06
CA THR A 108 8.25 7.37 -5.19
C THR A 108 7.61 8.75 -5.07
N GLU A 109 7.21 9.21 -3.88
CA GLU A 109 6.65 10.56 -3.65
C GLU A 109 7.61 11.71 -4.06
N ALA A 110 8.87 11.35 -4.27
CA ALA A 110 9.84 11.96 -5.16
C ALA A 110 9.31 12.63 -6.44
N TRP A 111 8.35 12.02 -7.15
CA TRP A 111 7.76 12.56 -8.38
C TRP A 111 7.15 13.97 -8.24
N LEU A 112 6.63 14.32 -7.06
CA LEU A 112 6.09 15.65 -6.80
C LEU A 112 7.20 16.72 -6.88
N LEU A 113 8.43 16.35 -6.52
CA LEU A 113 9.59 17.23 -6.53
C LEU A 113 10.18 17.42 -7.94
N LEU A 114 9.58 16.84 -8.99
CA LEU A 114 10.08 16.93 -10.36
C LEU A 114 9.33 17.91 -11.25
N ASP A 115 8.10 18.28 -10.89
CA ASP A 115 7.23 19.11 -11.73
C ASP A 115 6.94 20.46 -11.07
N GLU A 116 7.84 21.41 -11.32
CA GLU A 116 7.74 22.77 -10.78
C GLU A 116 6.44 23.48 -11.20
N ASP A 117 5.98 23.23 -12.42
CA ASP A 117 4.78 23.85 -12.97
C ASP A 117 3.52 23.26 -12.33
N ALA A 118 3.47 21.94 -12.12
CA ALA A 118 2.39 21.29 -11.38
C ALA A 118 2.30 21.81 -9.93
N ILE A 119 3.44 21.97 -9.24
CA ILE A 119 3.46 22.57 -7.89
C ILE A 119 2.91 24.00 -7.91
N LYS A 120 3.36 24.84 -8.85
CA LYS A 120 2.87 26.23 -9.00
C LYS A 120 1.38 26.28 -9.30
N GLN A 121 0.88 25.35 -10.12
CA GLN A 121 -0.53 25.22 -10.47
C GLN A 121 -1.36 24.92 -9.22
N VAL A 122 -0.99 23.89 -8.45
CA VAL A 122 -1.72 23.47 -7.23
C VAL A 122 -1.62 24.52 -6.12
N ALA A 123 -0.50 25.23 -6.01
CA ALA A 123 -0.33 26.34 -5.07
C ALA A 123 -1.06 27.65 -5.48
N GLY A 124 -1.78 27.66 -6.61
CA GLY A 124 -2.53 28.82 -7.09
C GLY A 124 -1.67 29.96 -7.63
N LYS A 125 -0.40 29.68 -8.00
CA LYS A 125 0.54 30.67 -8.56
C LYS A 125 1.20 30.19 -9.86
N PRO A 126 0.42 29.83 -10.90
CA PRO A 126 0.97 29.29 -12.15
C PRO A 126 1.93 30.25 -12.87
N GLY A 127 1.75 31.56 -12.72
CA GLY A 127 2.64 32.58 -13.31
C GLY A 127 3.87 32.95 -12.46
N SER A 128 4.13 32.24 -11.36
CA SER A 128 5.25 32.57 -10.46
C SER A 128 6.60 32.36 -11.14
N LYS A 129 7.43 33.41 -11.13
CA LYS A 129 8.84 33.35 -11.56
C LYS A 129 9.79 32.92 -10.44
N VAL A 130 9.26 32.62 -9.25
CA VAL A 130 10.06 32.06 -8.15
C VAL A 130 10.56 30.70 -8.61
N ASN A 131 11.87 30.53 -8.65
CA ASN A 131 12.51 29.25 -8.85
C ASN A 131 12.38 28.47 -7.54
N LEU A 132 11.68 27.34 -7.58
CA LEU A 132 11.47 26.49 -6.40
C LEU A 132 12.74 25.69 -6.01
N MET A 133 13.80 25.77 -6.82
CA MET A 133 15.09 25.11 -6.57
C MET A 133 14.95 23.59 -6.40
N LEU A 134 14.05 22.98 -7.18
CA LEU A 134 13.76 21.56 -7.07
C LEU A 134 14.99 20.72 -7.46
N PRO A 135 15.26 19.61 -6.74
CA PRO A 135 16.35 18.70 -7.05
C PRO A 135 16.12 17.96 -8.38
N SER A 136 17.21 17.47 -8.98
CA SER A 136 17.12 16.66 -10.20
C SER A 136 16.54 15.27 -9.94
N ALA A 137 15.96 14.63 -10.96
CA ALA A 137 15.47 13.25 -10.86
C ALA A 137 16.54 12.28 -10.34
N ALA A 138 17.76 12.36 -10.84
CA ALA A 138 18.86 11.53 -10.36
C ALA A 138 19.19 11.79 -8.88
N THR A 139 19.08 13.04 -8.42
CA THR A 139 19.28 13.39 -7.01
C THR A 139 18.18 12.80 -6.15
N ILE A 140 16.92 12.94 -6.56
CA ILE A 140 15.78 12.42 -5.80
C ILE A 140 15.81 10.88 -5.73
N GLU A 141 16.08 10.20 -6.84
CA GLU A 141 16.18 8.73 -6.90
C GLU A 141 17.31 8.19 -6.01
N SER A 142 18.36 8.99 -5.78
CA SER A 142 19.47 8.61 -4.90
C SER A 142 19.19 8.75 -3.41
N ILE A 143 18.06 9.36 -3.03
CA ILE A 143 17.70 9.62 -1.63
C ILE A 143 16.74 8.54 -1.14
N ASN A 144 17.14 7.86 -0.07
CA ASN A 144 16.36 6.77 0.53
C ASN A 144 14.99 7.24 1.06
N ASN A 145 14.89 8.48 1.54
CA ASN A 145 13.64 9.08 2.01
C ASN A 145 13.40 10.46 1.38
N PRO A 146 12.74 10.53 0.21
CA PRO A 146 12.50 11.80 -0.49
C PRO A 146 11.68 12.81 0.33
N LYS A 147 10.93 12.37 1.34
CA LYS A 147 10.14 13.25 2.23
C LYS A 147 11.00 14.07 3.21
N GLU A 148 12.27 13.73 3.39
CA GLU A 148 13.20 14.46 4.27
C GLU A 148 13.94 15.62 3.58
N MET A 149 13.64 15.89 2.31
CA MET A 149 14.19 17.02 1.56
C MET A 149 13.53 18.36 1.87
#